data_AF-A0A284R3F0-F1
#
_entry.id   AF-A0A284R3F0-F1
#
_cell.length_a   1.000
_cell.length_b   1.000
_cell.length_c   1.000
_cell.angle_alpha   90.00
_cell.angle_beta   90.00
_cell.angle_gamma   90.00
#
_symmetry.space_group_name_H-M   'P 1'
#
loop_
_entity.id
_entity.type
_entity.pdbx_description
1 polymer ?
#
loop_
_entity_poly.entity_id
_entity_poly.type
_entity_poly.pdbx_seq_one_letter_code
_entity_poly.pdbx_strand_id
1 'polypeptide(L)'
;MGGQTLRQLYNGRSCSFDPHRLTYFGLCCYLGDYDKVVKEVESGDAPDLEGTETPYKFGYLTIVVSGAQRLQIPNPKHIKVFKYLIAHGAPVDLPDITGYTALSHGTMNHMAKLDLCRVLLESGSDPNQRNRYGEVPLLSCFQTNGIGAIDLLMEFGADIDIADADGVKPREFQLKAGPEVTAAVQRWLRKRSGDEKPMDTKACDFCKKPGGDGVQLRLCSKCQTARYCSTACQRSHWRTHKPLCQPFSVRNTVTLIPYYPDARNGFCQPMAKFSRDLLSIPTPDTPESHHRFAHTPKNLSVNSPKSIVIKVQVPFDAFSSRPLANVRLDGDLLVYTKKRDFVCTIRRGDAPEEYDRISQVVRTKGVGGAKAYFAAELRGKTALSVKVTEVLAEQPF
;
A
#
# COMPACT_ATOMS: atom_id res chain seq x y z
N MET A 1 29.40 11.50 -1.09
CA MET A 1 29.87 10.46 -0.15
C MET A 1 29.43 10.72 1.30
N GLY A 2 29.55 11.94 1.85
CA GLY A 2 29.19 12.21 3.26
C GLY A 2 27.73 11.91 3.68
N GLY A 3 26.75 12.11 2.79
CA GLY A 3 25.33 11.86 3.09
C GLY A 3 24.99 10.38 3.36
N GLN A 4 25.54 9.45 2.57
CA GLN A 4 25.31 8.01 2.78
C GLN A 4 25.99 7.52 4.07
N THR A 5 27.19 8.00 4.37
CA THR A 5 27.88 7.68 5.63
C THR A 5 27.10 8.20 6.84
N LEU A 6 26.58 9.44 6.78
CA LEU A 6 25.73 9.98 7.84
C LEU A 6 24.45 9.14 8.02
N ARG A 7 23.79 8.74 6.92
CA ARG A 7 22.61 7.88 6.93
C ARG A 7 22.88 6.54 7.60
N GLN A 8 23.98 5.87 7.23
CA GLN A 8 24.37 4.59 7.82
C GLN A 8 24.72 4.72 9.30
N LEU A 9 25.50 5.74 9.68
CA LEU A 9 25.87 5.99 11.07
C LEU A 9 24.64 6.29 11.92
N TYR A 10 23.73 7.14 11.42
CA TYR A 10 22.50 7.47 12.12
C TYR A 10 21.64 6.22 12.28
N ASN A 11 21.31 5.50 11.20
CA ASN A 11 20.46 4.31 11.26
C ASN A 11 21.06 3.21 12.15
N GLY A 12 22.38 2.99 12.09
CA GLY A 12 23.05 1.98 12.92
C GLY A 12 23.04 2.32 14.41
N ARG A 13 23.13 3.61 14.76
CA ARG A 13 23.28 4.05 16.16
C ARG A 13 21.96 4.48 16.80
N SER A 14 20.99 5.00 16.05
CA SER A 14 19.68 5.42 16.56
C SER A 14 18.81 4.22 16.97
N CYS A 15 19.06 3.04 16.38
CA CYS A 15 18.49 1.78 16.85
C CYS A 15 18.96 1.41 18.27
N SER A 16 20.17 1.80 18.66
CA SER A 16 20.71 1.66 20.02
C SER A 16 20.52 2.91 20.87
N PHE A 17 19.45 3.68 20.62
CA PHE A 17 19.11 4.84 21.43
C PHE A 17 18.95 4.43 22.91
N ASP A 18 19.78 5.02 23.76
CA ASP A 18 19.79 4.74 25.20
C ASP A 18 18.95 5.81 25.95
N PRO A 19 17.75 5.45 26.45
CA PRO A 19 16.89 6.39 27.16
C PRO A 19 17.48 6.84 28.50
N HIS A 20 18.50 6.17 29.05
CA HIS A 20 19.16 6.60 30.29
C HIS A 20 20.00 7.87 30.11
N ARG A 21 20.24 8.29 28.87
CA ARG A 21 20.91 9.56 28.54
C ARG A 21 19.97 10.75 28.42
N LEU A 22 18.66 10.53 28.56
CA LEU A 22 17.67 11.60 28.62
C LEU A 22 17.75 12.32 29.97
N THR A 23 17.34 13.58 29.97
CA THR A 23 17.07 14.30 31.21
C THR A 23 15.91 13.63 31.95
N TYR A 24 15.67 14.00 33.20
CA TYR A 24 14.50 13.50 33.93
C TYR A 24 13.18 13.80 33.18
N PHE A 25 13.02 15.01 32.64
CA PHE A 25 11.85 15.40 31.88
C PHE A 25 11.74 14.60 30.56
N GLY A 26 12.83 14.48 29.81
CA GLY A 26 12.89 13.65 28.61
C GLY A 26 12.54 12.19 28.88
N LEU A 27 13.01 11.62 30.00
CA LEU A 27 12.68 10.27 30.41
C LEU A 27 11.20 10.13 30.77
N CYS A 28 10.60 11.12 31.45
CA CYS A 28 9.15 11.13 31.71
C CYS A 28 8.34 11.14 30.40
N CYS A 29 8.77 11.93 29.42
CA CYS A 29 8.18 11.95 28.07
C CYS A 29 8.31 10.58 27.38
N TYR A 30 9.50 9.97 27.42
CA TYR A 30 9.77 8.66 26.85
C TYR A 30 8.92 7.56 27.49
N LEU A 31 8.75 7.59 28.82
CA LEU A 31 7.94 6.61 29.56
C LEU A 31 6.43 6.84 29.40
N GLY A 32 6.01 8.01 28.93
CA GLY A 32 4.59 8.38 28.88
C GLY A 32 4.01 8.64 30.26
N ASP A 33 4.82 9.16 31.19
CA ASP A 33 4.42 9.48 32.56
C ASP A 33 3.74 10.86 32.61
N TYR A 34 2.46 10.89 32.27
CA TYR A 34 1.67 12.11 32.14
C TYR A 34 1.71 12.99 33.38
N ASP A 35 1.53 12.41 34.57
CA ASP A 35 1.37 13.19 35.79
C ASP A 35 2.68 13.91 36.16
N LYS A 36 3.84 13.29 35.87
CA LYS A 36 5.15 13.94 36.03
C LYS A 36 5.42 15.00 34.97
N VAL A 37 5.09 14.74 33.71
CA VAL A 37 5.26 15.75 32.64
C VAL A 37 4.48 17.02 32.96
N VAL A 38 3.21 16.88 33.36
CA VAL A 38 2.36 18.02 33.75
C VAL A 38 3.00 18.78 34.92
N LYS A 39 3.42 18.05 35.96
CA LYS A 39 4.04 18.67 37.14
C LYS A 39 5.26 19.52 36.78
N GLU A 40 6.19 19.01 35.98
CA GLU A 40 7.42 19.73 35.62
C GLU A 40 7.12 20.95 34.74
N VAL A 41 6.14 20.86 33.82
CA VAL A 41 5.73 22.00 32.99
C VAL A 41 5.05 23.08 33.83
N GLU A 42 4.14 22.70 34.75
CA GLU A 42 3.43 23.64 35.62
C GLU A 42 4.32 24.27 36.68
N SER A 43 5.33 23.56 37.19
CA SER A 43 6.30 24.12 38.14
C SER A 43 7.35 25.03 37.47
N GLY A 44 7.44 25.01 36.14
CA GLY A 44 8.49 25.73 35.39
C GLY A 44 9.86 25.06 35.45
N ASP A 45 9.94 23.82 35.96
CA ASP A 45 11.17 23.02 36.00
C ASP A 45 11.44 22.32 34.65
N ALA A 46 10.42 22.21 33.80
CA ALA A 46 10.57 21.67 32.47
C ALA A 46 11.56 22.51 31.64
N PRO A 47 12.41 21.85 30.83
CA PRO A 47 13.22 22.53 29.84
C PRO A 47 12.33 23.21 28.78
N ASP A 48 12.95 24.12 28.01
CA ASP A 48 12.30 24.70 26.84
C ASP A 48 11.79 23.59 25.90
N LEU A 49 10.48 23.58 25.65
CA LEU A 49 9.82 22.56 24.84
C LEU A 49 10.20 22.67 23.35
N GLU A 50 10.75 23.81 22.91
CA GLU A 50 11.38 23.96 21.59
C GLU A 50 12.78 23.33 21.51
N GLY A 51 13.33 22.93 22.66
CA GLY A 51 14.63 22.30 22.80
C GLY A 51 14.68 20.86 22.30
N THR A 52 15.90 20.30 22.35
CA THR A 52 16.17 18.93 21.97
C THR A 52 17.09 18.25 22.96
N GLU A 53 17.01 16.93 23.06
CA GLU A 53 17.90 16.14 23.89
C GLU A 53 18.80 15.22 23.06
N THR A 54 19.91 14.82 23.69
CA THR A 54 20.91 13.88 23.18
C THR A 54 21.66 14.37 21.92
N PRO A 55 22.75 13.71 21.52
CA PRO A 55 23.43 14.04 20.26
C PRO A 55 22.58 13.90 19.00
N TYR A 56 21.46 13.15 19.07
CA TYR A 56 20.52 13.04 17.94
C TYR A 56 19.66 14.27 17.77
N LYS A 57 19.61 15.17 18.75
CA LYS A 57 18.70 16.33 18.78
C LYS A 57 17.23 15.90 18.68
N PHE A 58 16.82 14.92 19.49
CA PHE A 58 15.41 14.53 19.54
C PHE A 58 14.61 15.59 20.31
N GLY A 59 13.61 16.17 19.65
CA GLY A 59 12.57 16.94 20.33
C GLY A 59 11.69 16.07 21.20
N TYR A 60 10.95 16.69 22.13
CA TYR A 60 10.11 15.96 23.09
C TYR A 60 9.03 15.11 22.43
N LEU A 61 8.43 15.56 21.31
CA LEU A 61 7.47 14.74 20.56
C LEU A 61 8.14 13.50 19.95
N THR A 62 9.35 13.63 19.40
CA THR A 62 10.13 12.49 18.89
C THR A 62 10.49 11.51 20.01
N ILE A 63 10.82 12.01 21.21
CA ILE A 63 11.08 11.18 22.39
C ILE A 63 9.84 10.37 22.79
N VAL A 64 8.66 10.99 22.79
CA VAL A 64 7.40 10.29 23.08
C VAL A 64 7.10 9.21 22.03
N VAL A 65 7.27 9.51 20.74
CA VAL A 65 7.13 8.50 19.67
C VAL A 65 8.12 7.35 19.88
N SER A 66 9.38 7.68 20.19
CA SER A 66 10.44 6.72 20.45
C SER A 66 10.08 5.77 21.59
N GLY A 67 9.57 6.31 22.69
CA GLY A 67 9.09 5.56 23.85
C GLY A 67 7.88 4.69 23.55
N ALA A 68 6.88 5.25 22.86
CA ALA A 68 5.69 4.51 22.44
C ALA A 68 6.03 3.32 21.54
N GLN A 69 7.08 3.43 20.73
CA GLN A 69 7.58 2.34 19.89
C GLN A 69 8.34 1.26 20.66
N ARG A 70 9.17 1.64 21.64
CA ARG A 70 10.14 0.73 22.24
C ARG A 70 9.71 0.12 23.57
N LEU A 71 8.75 0.72 24.27
CA LEU A 71 8.35 0.28 25.60
C LEU A 71 7.22 -0.76 25.57
N GLN A 72 7.34 -1.76 26.42
CA GLN A 72 6.29 -2.74 26.74
C GLN A 72 5.93 -2.63 28.22
N ILE A 73 5.45 -1.46 28.64
CA ILE A 73 5.00 -1.19 30.01
C ILE A 73 3.48 -1.11 30.07
N PRO A 74 2.84 -1.40 31.22
CA PRO A 74 1.39 -1.30 31.35
C PRO A 74 0.92 0.16 31.38
N ASN A 75 -0.12 0.46 30.60
CA ASN A 75 -0.84 1.74 30.58
C ASN A 75 0.00 3.03 30.40
N PRO A 76 0.99 3.08 29.48
CA PRO A 76 1.72 4.32 29.24
C PRO A 76 0.76 5.36 28.63
N LYS A 77 0.77 6.57 29.17
CA LYS A 77 -0.13 7.65 28.77
C LYS A 77 0.49 8.50 27.63
N HIS A 78 1.24 7.89 26.70
CA HIS A 78 1.97 8.60 25.64
C HIS A 78 1.07 9.56 24.86
N ILE A 79 -0.13 9.14 24.46
CA ILE A 79 -1.08 10.02 23.73
C ILE A 79 -1.48 11.27 24.55
N LYS A 80 -1.59 11.16 25.88
CA LYS A 80 -1.91 12.29 26.75
C LYS A 80 -0.73 13.24 26.90
N VAL A 81 0.47 12.70 27.14
CA VAL A 81 1.72 13.46 27.14
C VAL A 81 1.88 14.21 25.82
N PHE A 82 1.68 13.51 24.71
CA PHE A 82 1.84 14.06 23.37
C PHE A 82 0.93 15.27 23.11
N LYS A 83 -0.38 15.13 23.40
CA LYS A 83 -1.34 16.22 23.26
C LYS A 83 -1.05 17.38 24.22
N TYR A 84 -0.62 17.08 25.45
CA TYR A 84 -0.30 18.10 26.44
C TYR A 84 0.91 18.94 26.00
N LEU A 85 1.99 18.30 25.54
CA LEU A 85 3.18 18.99 25.04
C LEU A 85 2.85 19.92 23.87
N ILE A 86 2.07 19.45 22.88
CA ILE A 86 1.64 20.29 21.75
C ILE A 86 0.82 21.49 22.23
N ALA A 87 -0.12 21.27 23.17
CA ALA A 87 -0.93 22.35 23.74
C ALA A 87 -0.12 23.41 24.51
N HIS A 88 1.09 23.07 24.96
CA HIS A 88 2.02 23.96 25.67
C HIS A 88 3.16 24.47 24.78
N GLY A 89 3.02 24.37 23.46
CA GLY A 89 3.94 25.00 22.51
C GLY A 89 5.07 24.11 22.01
N ALA A 90 5.07 22.81 22.31
CA ALA A 90 6.06 21.91 21.71
C ALA A 90 5.93 21.91 20.17
N PRO A 91 7.01 22.22 19.43
CA PRO A 91 6.98 22.34 17.97
C PRO A 91 6.70 20.99 17.30
N VAL A 92 5.64 20.95 16.49
CA VAL A 92 5.11 19.75 15.84
C VAL A 92 6.11 19.13 14.85
N ASP A 93 6.83 19.97 14.11
CA ASP A 93 7.77 19.55 13.05
C ASP A 93 9.24 19.80 13.42
N LEU A 94 9.60 19.76 14.71
CA LEU A 94 10.99 19.93 15.14
C LEU A 94 11.89 18.80 14.58
N PRO A 95 12.89 19.13 13.74
CA PRO A 95 13.72 18.12 13.11
C PRO A 95 14.86 17.68 14.03
N ASP A 96 15.20 16.40 13.94
CA ASP A 96 16.41 15.86 14.54
C ASP A 96 17.69 16.23 13.75
N ILE A 97 18.84 15.72 14.17
CA ILE A 97 20.14 16.01 13.53
C ILE A 97 20.21 15.58 12.04
N THR A 98 19.32 14.71 11.60
CA THR A 98 19.17 14.26 10.21
C THR A 98 17.95 14.83 9.50
N GLY A 99 17.15 15.65 10.17
CA GLY A 99 15.95 16.26 9.59
C GLY A 99 14.69 15.41 9.72
N TYR A 100 14.71 14.29 10.44
CA TYR A 100 13.47 13.53 10.70
C TYR A 100 12.66 14.24 11.79
N THR A 101 11.34 14.34 11.58
CA THR A 101 10.40 14.87 12.58
C THR A 101 9.75 13.73 13.36
N ALA A 102 8.97 14.06 14.38
CA ALA A 102 8.16 13.08 15.11
C ALA A 102 7.23 12.29 14.16
N LEU A 103 6.71 12.94 13.11
CA LEU A 103 5.87 12.27 12.11
C LEU A 103 6.67 11.25 11.32
N SER A 104 7.88 11.60 10.86
CA SER A 104 8.75 10.65 10.15
C SER A 104 9.08 9.44 11.03
N HIS A 105 9.47 9.66 12.28
CA HIS A 105 9.75 8.59 13.24
C HIS A 105 8.53 7.70 13.49
N GLY A 106 7.34 8.30 13.55
CA GLY A 106 6.08 7.62 13.79
C GLY A 106 5.61 6.73 12.62
N THR A 107 6.08 6.96 11.39
CA THR A 107 5.65 6.24 10.19
C THR A 107 6.73 5.36 9.54
N MET A 108 8.02 5.56 9.88
CA MET A 108 9.14 4.95 9.14
C MET A 108 9.37 3.45 9.37
N ASN A 109 8.77 2.84 10.39
CA ASN A 109 9.01 1.43 10.75
C ASN A 109 7.71 0.61 10.90
N HIS A 110 7.85 -0.70 11.10
CA HIS A 110 6.72 -1.63 11.25
C HIS A 110 5.94 -1.44 12.56
N MET A 111 6.46 -0.64 13.50
CA MET A 111 5.82 -0.28 14.77
C MET A 111 5.19 1.11 14.69
N ALA A 112 4.63 1.46 13.52
CA ALA A 112 4.05 2.78 13.29
C ALA A 112 3.00 3.14 14.37
N LYS A 113 3.05 4.37 14.87
CA LYS A 113 2.16 4.88 15.94
C LYS A 113 1.14 5.81 15.33
N LEU A 114 0.16 5.22 14.65
CA LEU A 114 -0.82 5.95 13.83
C LEU A 114 -1.68 6.91 14.62
N ASP A 115 -1.94 6.62 15.90
CA ASP A 115 -2.63 7.50 16.83
C ASP A 115 -1.83 8.78 17.13
N LEU A 116 -0.53 8.67 17.42
CA LEU A 116 0.35 9.82 17.60
C LEU A 116 0.54 10.60 16.28
N CYS A 117 0.72 9.89 15.17
CA CYS A 117 0.86 10.50 13.85
C CYS A 117 -0.39 11.29 13.46
N ARG A 118 -1.59 10.77 13.79
CA ARG A 118 -2.85 11.48 13.52
C ARG A 118 -2.92 12.78 14.33
N VAL A 119 -2.50 12.76 15.60
CA VAL A 119 -2.44 13.99 16.42
C VAL A 119 -1.49 15.02 15.81
N LEU A 120 -0.31 14.61 15.34
CA LEU A 120 0.63 15.51 14.65
C LEU A 120 -0.01 16.18 13.43
N LEU A 121 -0.62 15.38 12.56
CA LEU A 121 -1.24 15.85 11.33
C LEU A 121 -2.45 16.75 11.60
N GLU A 122 -3.29 16.42 12.58
CA GLU A 122 -4.40 17.26 13.04
C GLU A 122 -3.91 18.57 13.68
N SER A 123 -2.68 18.58 14.23
CA SER A 123 -2.02 19.76 14.80
C SER A 123 -1.19 20.56 13.79
N GLY A 124 -1.31 20.25 12.49
CA GLY A 124 -0.68 21.00 11.41
C GLY A 124 0.71 20.54 10.97
N SER A 125 1.14 19.33 11.37
CA SER A 125 2.39 18.73 10.86
C SER A 125 2.36 18.60 9.33
N ASP A 126 3.43 18.99 8.66
CA ASP A 126 3.55 18.83 7.21
C ASP A 126 3.84 17.36 6.83
N PRO A 127 2.91 16.64 6.17
CA PRO A 127 3.14 15.26 5.72
C PRO A 127 4.22 15.14 4.63
N ASN A 128 4.68 16.27 4.08
CA ASN A 128 5.69 16.37 3.03
C ASN A 128 7.03 16.92 3.52
N GLN A 129 7.20 17.11 4.83
CA GLN A 129 8.44 17.63 5.40
C GLN A 129 9.63 16.75 4.98
N ARG A 130 10.64 17.36 4.38
CA ARG A 130 11.81 16.66 3.87
C ARG A 130 12.92 16.64 4.92
N ASN A 131 13.51 15.47 5.11
CA ASN A 131 14.72 15.35 5.91
C ASN A 131 15.97 15.80 5.12
N ARG A 132 17.17 15.69 5.71
CA ARG A 132 18.43 16.08 5.05
C ARG A 132 18.80 15.21 3.84
N TYR A 133 18.16 14.06 3.68
CA TYR A 133 18.28 13.20 2.50
C TYR A 133 17.21 13.49 1.45
N GLY A 134 16.36 14.50 1.67
CA GLY A 134 15.25 14.85 0.78
C GLY A 134 14.04 13.92 0.89
N GLU A 135 14.06 12.92 1.77
CA GLU A 135 12.99 11.93 1.92
C GLU A 135 11.78 12.55 2.61
N VAL A 136 10.60 12.19 2.11
CA VAL A 136 9.31 12.48 2.76
C VAL A 136 8.85 11.31 3.65
N PRO A 137 8.05 11.55 4.70
CA PRO A 137 7.55 10.50 5.60
C PRO A 137 6.91 9.30 4.89
N LEU A 138 6.28 9.53 3.75
CA LEU A 138 5.58 8.50 2.97
C LEU A 138 6.54 7.47 2.33
N LEU A 139 7.79 7.83 2.07
CA LEU A 139 8.75 7.01 1.31
C LEU A 139 9.01 5.65 1.99
N SER A 140 9.34 5.67 3.28
CA SER A 140 9.66 4.46 4.05
C SER A 140 8.47 3.51 4.19
N CYS A 141 7.23 4.03 4.14
CA CYS A 141 6.02 3.21 4.28
C CYS A 141 5.84 2.19 3.14
N PHE A 142 6.38 2.47 1.94
CA PHE A 142 6.37 1.52 0.82
C PHE A 142 7.25 0.30 1.11
N GLN A 143 8.42 0.53 1.74
CA GLN A 143 9.39 -0.52 2.04
C GLN A 143 8.92 -1.40 3.21
N THR A 144 8.26 -0.81 4.19
CA THR A 144 7.76 -1.51 5.39
C THR A 144 6.37 -2.12 5.23
N ASN A 145 5.72 -1.96 4.06
CA ASN A 145 4.32 -2.35 3.84
C ASN A 145 3.36 -1.67 4.86
N GLY A 146 3.67 -0.44 5.27
CA GLY A 146 2.94 0.33 6.27
C GLY A 146 1.61 0.89 5.76
N ILE A 147 0.65 0.03 5.39
CA ILE A 147 -0.63 0.43 4.76
C ILE A 147 -1.36 1.50 5.57
N GLY A 148 -1.45 1.34 6.89
CA GLY A 148 -2.10 2.33 7.75
C GLY A 148 -1.39 3.68 7.79
N ALA A 149 -0.06 3.69 7.69
CA ALA A 149 0.72 4.93 7.61
C ALA A 149 0.55 5.60 6.24
N ILE A 150 0.52 4.82 5.15
CA ILE A 150 0.20 5.32 3.80
C ILE A 150 -1.19 5.95 3.79
N ASP A 151 -2.18 5.26 4.37
CA ASP A 151 -3.55 5.74 4.42
C ASP A 151 -3.66 7.05 5.19
N LEU A 152 -3.05 7.12 6.36
CA LEU A 152 -3.03 8.32 7.18
C LEU A 152 -2.30 9.49 6.49
N LEU A 153 -1.10 9.27 5.96
CA LEU A 153 -0.34 10.33 5.29
C LEU A 153 -1.06 10.84 4.04
N MET A 154 -1.62 9.93 3.22
CA MET A 154 -2.36 10.34 2.02
C MET A 154 -3.70 11.00 2.33
N GLU A 155 -4.35 10.64 3.44
CA GLU A 155 -5.53 11.35 3.98
C GLU A 155 -5.23 12.83 4.21
N PHE A 156 -4.06 13.13 4.77
CA PHE A 156 -3.63 14.50 5.07
C PHE A 156 -2.84 15.19 3.93
N GLY A 157 -2.86 14.63 2.72
CA GLY A 157 -2.31 15.32 1.55
C GLY A 157 -0.84 15.03 1.24
N ALA A 158 -0.26 13.95 1.76
CA ALA A 158 1.09 13.53 1.34
C ALA A 158 1.19 13.41 -0.18
N ASP A 159 2.24 14.00 -0.74
CA ASP A 159 2.59 13.99 -2.16
C ASP A 159 3.55 12.84 -2.45
N ILE A 160 3.16 12.04 -3.43
CA ILE A 160 3.87 10.83 -3.85
C ILE A 160 4.91 11.12 -4.95
N ASP A 161 4.95 12.37 -5.44
CA ASP A 161 5.81 12.82 -6.53
C ASP A 161 7.01 13.65 -6.07
N ILE A 162 7.14 13.90 -4.76
CA ILE A 162 8.33 14.53 -4.18
C ILE A 162 9.50 13.56 -4.22
N ALA A 163 10.57 13.96 -4.90
CA ALA A 163 11.79 13.19 -5.02
C ALA A 163 12.72 13.43 -3.81
N ASP A 164 13.39 12.37 -3.38
CA ASP A 164 14.52 12.48 -2.46
C ASP A 164 15.77 13.07 -3.14
N ALA A 165 16.88 13.17 -2.41
CA ALA A 165 18.13 13.71 -2.95
C ALA A 165 18.75 12.83 -4.05
N ASP A 166 18.39 11.55 -4.12
CA ASP A 166 18.82 10.61 -5.15
C ASP A 166 17.87 10.62 -6.37
N GLY A 167 16.84 11.49 -6.35
CA GLY A 167 15.84 11.62 -7.42
C GLY A 167 14.71 10.61 -7.34
N VAL A 168 14.68 9.77 -6.30
CA VAL A 168 13.71 8.68 -6.16
C VAL A 168 12.42 9.22 -5.57
N LYS A 169 11.29 8.92 -6.24
CA LYS A 169 9.95 9.30 -5.77
C LYS A 169 9.23 8.12 -5.13
N PRO A 170 8.39 8.33 -4.09
CA PRO A 170 7.52 7.29 -3.57
C PRO A 170 6.70 6.58 -4.65
N ARG A 171 6.28 7.28 -5.72
CA ARG A 171 5.52 6.71 -6.84
C ARG A 171 6.25 5.56 -7.53
N GLU A 172 7.58 5.61 -7.62
CA GLU A 172 8.39 4.61 -8.32
C GLU A 172 8.43 3.27 -7.59
N PHE A 173 8.14 3.26 -6.29
CA PHE A 173 8.03 2.04 -5.51
C PHE A 173 6.69 1.32 -5.71
N GLN A 174 5.64 1.96 -6.26
CA GLN A 174 4.31 1.33 -6.41
C GLN A 174 4.33 0.00 -7.21
N LEU A 175 5.26 -0.14 -8.16
CA LEU A 175 5.37 -1.35 -8.96
C LEU A 175 6.03 -2.49 -8.19
N LYS A 176 7.05 -2.18 -7.39
CA LYS A 176 7.79 -3.12 -6.52
C LYS A 176 7.04 -3.44 -5.24
N ALA A 177 6.18 -2.53 -4.79
CA ALA A 177 5.41 -2.68 -3.57
C ALA A 177 4.33 -3.76 -3.69
N GLY A 178 3.91 -4.23 -2.52
CA GLY A 178 2.82 -5.18 -2.40
C GLY A 178 1.53 -4.66 -3.06
N PRO A 179 0.65 -5.58 -3.50
CA PRO A 179 -0.66 -5.21 -4.06
C PRO A 179 -1.53 -4.43 -3.08
N GLU A 180 -1.38 -4.62 -1.77
CA GLU A 180 -2.06 -3.83 -0.73
C GLU A 180 -1.61 -2.36 -0.76
N VAL A 181 -0.29 -2.10 -0.80
CA VAL A 181 0.27 -0.75 -0.96
C VAL A 181 -0.23 -0.13 -2.25
N THR A 182 -0.17 -0.88 -3.36
CA THR A 182 -0.63 -0.40 -4.67
C THR A 182 -2.10 0.03 -4.59
N ALA A 183 -2.96 -0.81 -4.00
CA ALA A 183 -4.38 -0.55 -3.87
C ALA A 183 -4.69 0.66 -2.98
N ALA A 184 -3.98 0.78 -1.84
CA ALA A 184 -4.13 1.93 -0.94
C ALA A 184 -3.78 3.24 -1.64
N VAL A 185 -2.61 3.31 -2.27
CA VAL A 185 -2.14 4.51 -2.97
C VAL A 185 -3.06 4.89 -4.12
N GLN A 186 -3.42 3.92 -4.97
CA GLN A 186 -4.25 4.19 -6.14
C GLN A 186 -5.67 4.61 -5.76
N ARG A 187 -6.22 4.08 -4.65
CA ARG A 187 -7.48 4.55 -4.08
C ARG A 187 -7.42 6.03 -3.73
N TRP A 188 -6.35 6.50 -3.08
CA TRP A 188 -6.19 7.92 -2.75
C TRP A 188 -5.98 8.79 -3.99
N LEU A 189 -5.19 8.32 -4.97
CA LEU A 189 -5.00 9.05 -6.23
C LEU A 189 -6.31 9.21 -7.01
N ARG A 190 -7.14 8.16 -7.06
CA ARG A 190 -8.51 8.23 -7.60
C ARG A 190 -9.37 9.21 -6.85
N LYS A 191 -9.41 9.10 -5.52
CA LYS A 191 -10.18 10.03 -4.66
C LYS A 191 -9.81 11.49 -4.89
N ARG A 192 -8.53 11.80 -5.11
CA ARG A 192 -8.04 13.16 -5.39
C ARG A 192 -8.36 13.64 -6.82
N SER A 193 -8.34 12.74 -7.81
CA SER A 193 -8.61 13.07 -9.22
C SER A 193 -10.09 13.03 -9.59
N GLY A 194 -10.93 12.41 -8.76
CA GLY A 194 -12.32 12.10 -9.10
C GLY A 194 -12.48 10.93 -10.07
N ASP A 195 -11.42 10.20 -10.39
CA ASP A 195 -11.49 9.00 -11.24
C ASP A 195 -12.21 7.86 -10.49
N GLU A 196 -13.29 7.35 -11.07
CA GLU A 196 -14.07 6.24 -10.54
C GLU A 196 -13.81 4.98 -11.37
N LYS A 197 -13.32 3.94 -10.71
CA LYS A 197 -13.20 2.60 -11.31
C LYS A 197 -14.17 1.63 -10.66
N PRO A 198 -14.68 0.64 -11.41
CA PRO A 198 -15.50 -0.41 -10.82
C PRO A 198 -14.74 -1.14 -9.71
N MET A 199 -15.47 -1.55 -8.67
CA MET A 199 -14.94 -2.32 -7.54
C MET A 199 -13.90 -1.59 -6.68
N ASP A 200 -13.86 -0.26 -6.70
CA ASP A 200 -12.95 0.59 -5.91
C ASP A 200 -13.10 0.39 -4.40
N THR A 201 -14.34 0.33 -3.92
CA THR A 201 -14.63 -0.02 -2.53
C THR A 201 -15.21 -1.42 -2.44
N LYS A 202 -14.89 -2.12 -1.36
CA LYS A 202 -15.50 -3.42 -1.03
C LYS A 202 -16.85 -3.18 -0.34
N ALA A 203 -17.79 -2.55 -1.04
CA ALA A 203 -19.11 -2.21 -0.51
C ALA A 203 -20.23 -2.52 -1.52
N CYS A 204 -21.47 -2.48 -1.05
CA CYS A 204 -22.65 -2.52 -1.89
C CYS A 204 -22.76 -1.21 -2.69
N ASP A 205 -22.93 -1.28 -4.01
CA ASP A 205 -22.99 -0.08 -4.85
C ASP A 205 -24.23 0.78 -4.58
N PHE A 206 -25.28 0.20 -4.00
CA PHE A 206 -26.50 0.90 -3.63
C PHE A 206 -26.41 1.53 -2.24
N CYS A 207 -26.43 0.70 -1.19
CA CYS A 207 -26.51 1.17 0.19
C CYS A 207 -25.15 1.50 0.82
N LYS A 208 -24.05 1.32 0.08
CA LYS A 208 -22.66 1.56 0.53
C LYS A 208 -22.22 0.74 1.74
N LYS A 209 -23.01 -0.26 2.17
CA LYS A 209 -22.64 -1.17 3.25
C LYS A 209 -21.38 -1.95 2.87
N PRO A 210 -20.32 -1.96 3.71
CA PRO A 210 -19.10 -2.69 3.42
C PRO A 210 -19.35 -4.21 3.43
N GLY A 211 -18.57 -4.94 2.64
CA GLY A 211 -18.56 -6.39 2.59
C GLY A 211 -17.55 -6.98 3.59
N GLY A 212 -18.05 -7.78 4.53
CA GLY A 212 -17.36 -8.22 5.74
C GLY A 212 -18.40 -8.46 6.84
N ASP A 213 -17.99 -8.97 8.00
CA ASP A 213 -18.84 -9.07 9.20
C ASP A 213 -20.25 -9.65 8.92
N GLY A 214 -20.30 -10.79 8.24
CA GLY A 214 -21.55 -11.49 7.88
C GLY A 214 -22.25 -10.98 6.61
N VAL A 215 -21.78 -9.90 5.98
CA VAL A 215 -22.34 -9.36 4.73
C VAL A 215 -21.61 -9.93 3.50
N GLN A 216 -22.25 -10.87 2.81
CA GLN A 216 -21.75 -11.41 1.54
C GLN A 216 -22.20 -10.54 0.35
N LEU A 217 -21.24 -9.88 -0.30
CA LEU A 217 -21.49 -9.15 -1.54
C LEU A 217 -21.54 -10.11 -2.73
N ARG A 218 -22.60 -10.02 -3.53
CA ARG A 218 -22.75 -10.76 -4.80
C ARG A 218 -22.55 -9.81 -5.97
N LEU A 219 -21.94 -10.31 -7.04
CA LEU A 219 -21.74 -9.54 -8.26
C LEU A 219 -23.03 -9.52 -9.10
N CYS A 220 -23.25 -8.43 -9.83
CA CYS A 220 -24.23 -8.38 -10.90
C CYS A 220 -23.96 -9.49 -11.91
N SER A 221 -24.92 -10.37 -12.16
CA SER A 221 -24.73 -11.52 -13.06
C SER A 221 -24.44 -11.13 -14.51
N LYS A 222 -24.80 -9.91 -14.93
CA LYS A 222 -24.55 -9.40 -16.29
C LYS A 222 -23.15 -8.83 -16.44
N CYS A 223 -22.82 -7.75 -15.72
CA CYS A 223 -21.53 -7.08 -15.88
C CYS A 223 -20.41 -7.65 -15.02
N GLN A 224 -20.74 -8.36 -13.93
CA GLN A 224 -19.79 -8.92 -12.97
C GLN A 224 -18.86 -7.88 -12.31
N THR A 225 -19.22 -6.59 -12.35
CA THR A 225 -18.43 -5.49 -11.75
C THR A 225 -19.15 -4.78 -10.62
N ALA A 226 -20.48 -4.67 -10.70
CA ALA A 226 -21.29 -4.13 -9.61
C ALA A 226 -21.49 -5.15 -8.48
N ARG A 227 -21.43 -4.71 -7.21
CA ARG A 227 -21.56 -5.50 -5.99
C ARG A 227 -22.84 -5.13 -5.23
N TYR A 228 -23.57 -6.13 -4.77
CA TYR A 228 -24.79 -5.94 -3.97
C TYR A 228 -24.81 -6.85 -2.74
N CYS A 229 -25.23 -6.31 -1.60
CA CYS A 229 -25.42 -7.10 -0.38
C CYS A 229 -26.74 -7.91 -0.38
N SER A 230 -27.69 -7.57 -1.25
CA SER A 230 -28.97 -8.28 -1.38
C SER A 230 -29.60 -8.04 -2.76
N THR A 231 -30.52 -8.93 -3.14
CA THR A 231 -31.35 -8.77 -4.35
C THR A 231 -32.24 -7.54 -4.28
N ALA A 232 -32.67 -7.14 -3.08
CA ALA A 232 -33.41 -5.89 -2.86
C ALA A 232 -32.55 -4.67 -3.24
N CYS A 233 -31.31 -4.59 -2.76
CA CYS A 233 -30.39 -3.50 -3.14
C CYS A 233 -30.15 -3.47 -4.65
N GLN A 234 -30.00 -4.64 -5.28
CA GLN A 234 -29.85 -4.71 -6.73
C GLN A 234 -31.09 -4.18 -7.47
N ARG A 235 -32.30 -4.57 -7.04
CA ARG A 235 -33.56 -4.08 -7.64
C ARG A 235 -33.71 -2.58 -7.50
N SER A 236 -33.41 -2.02 -6.32
CA SER A 236 -33.47 -0.57 -6.08
C SER A 236 -32.45 0.21 -6.92
N HIS A 237 -31.23 -0.32 -7.08
CA HIS A 237 -30.19 0.30 -7.90
C HIS A 237 -30.41 0.09 -9.42
N TRP A 238 -31.27 -0.85 -9.82
CA TRP A 238 -31.34 -1.30 -11.21
C TRP A 238 -31.67 -0.18 -12.20
N ARG A 239 -32.51 0.79 -11.83
CA ARG A 239 -32.88 1.88 -12.74
C ARG A 239 -31.69 2.72 -13.18
N THR A 240 -30.75 3.02 -12.28
CA THR A 240 -29.53 3.79 -12.58
C THR A 240 -28.39 2.89 -13.06
N HIS A 241 -28.31 1.64 -12.58
CA HIS A 241 -27.26 0.71 -12.99
C HIS A 241 -27.49 0.15 -14.41
N LYS A 242 -28.72 -0.17 -14.80
CA LYS A 242 -29.05 -0.80 -16.10
C LYS A 242 -28.40 -0.10 -17.31
N PRO A 243 -28.45 1.24 -17.47
CA PRO A 243 -27.80 1.91 -18.61
C PRO A 243 -26.26 1.85 -18.57
N LEU A 244 -25.66 1.71 -17.38
CA LEU A 244 -24.21 1.63 -17.19
C LEU A 244 -23.69 0.19 -17.19
N CYS A 245 -24.58 -0.80 -17.05
CA CYS A 245 -24.25 -2.21 -16.98
C CYS A 245 -23.71 -2.68 -18.33
N GLN A 246 -22.43 -3.06 -18.39
CA GLN A 246 -21.81 -3.64 -19.58
C GLN A 246 -21.61 -5.16 -19.41
N PRO A 247 -22.48 -5.99 -20.01
CA PRO A 247 -22.29 -7.44 -20.03
C PRO A 247 -21.08 -7.85 -20.87
N PHE A 248 -20.63 -9.09 -20.71
CA PHE A 248 -19.61 -9.68 -21.58
C PHE A 248 -20.12 -9.77 -23.02
N SER A 249 -19.32 -9.32 -23.97
CA SER A 249 -19.63 -9.28 -25.40
C SER A 249 -18.36 -9.28 -26.24
N VAL A 250 -18.45 -9.73 -27.49
CA VAL A 250 -17.30 -9.75 -28.43
C VAL A 250 -16.60 -8.37 -28.54
N ARG A 251 -17.35 -7.27 -28.43
CA ARG A 251 -16.79 -5.91 -28.55
C ARG A 251 -15.96 -5.50 -27.34
N ASN A 252 -16.30 -5.95 -26.14
CA ASN A 252 -15.65 -5.51 -24.90
C ASN A 252 -14.77 -6.56 -24.22
N THR A 253 -14.80 -7.81 -24.71
CA THR A 253 -13.98 -8.89 -24.18
C THR A 253 -12.89 -9.31 -25.16
N VAL A 254 -11.81 -9.86 -24.61
CA VAL A 254 -10.84 -10.68 -25.33
C VAL A 254 -10.99 -12.13 -24.89
N THR A 255 -10.70 -13.10 -25.76
CA THR A 255 -10.64 -14.51 -25.39
C THR A 255 -9.21 -15.00 -25.47
N LEU A 256 -8.63 -15.32 -24.32
CA LEU A 256 -7.25 -15.76 -24.17
C LEU A 256 -7.19 -17.27 -23.96
N ILE A 257 -6.08 -17.88 -24.35
CA ILE A 257 -5.80 -19.30 -24.14
C ILE A 257 -4.84 -19.44 -22.94
N PRO A 258 -5.30 -19.96 -21.78
CA PRO A 258 -4.44 -20.19 -20.63
C PRO A 258 -3.39 -21.27 -20.92
N TYR A 259 -2.12 -20.94 -20.71
CA TYR A 259 -1.02 -21.90 -20.68
C TYR A 259 -0.61 -22.21 -19.23
N TYR A 260 -0.42 -23.49 -18.93
CA TYR A 260 -0.05 -23.97 -17.60
C TYR A 260 1.31 -24.67 -17.69
N PRO A 261 2.41 -23.93 -17.53
CA PRO A 261 3.74 -24.52 -17.59
C PRO A 261 3.97 -25.51 -16.43
N ASP A 262 4.79 -26.54 -16.69
CA ASP A 262 5.15 -27.55 -15.68
C ASP A 262 5.88 -26.88 -14.51
N ALA A 263 5.43 -27.15 -13.28
CA ALA A 263 6.00 -26.61 -12.04
C ALA A 263 7.47 -26.98 -11.85
N ARG A 264 7.97 -28.04 -12.49
CA ARG A 264 9.40 -28.41 -12.46
C ARG A 264 10.31 -27.39 -13.17
N ASN A 265 9.77 -26.57 -14.05
CA ASN A 265 10.53 -25.66 -14.90
C ASN A 265 10.33 -24.17 -14.55
N GLY A 266 9.66 -23.84 -13.44
CA GLY A 266 9.48 -22.45 -13.06
C GLY A 266 9.14 -22.22 -11.60
N PHE A 267 9.58 -21.08 -11.09
CA PHE A 267 9.31 -20.60 -9.74
C PHE A 267 8.64 -19.23 -9.81
N CYS A 268 7.69 -18.97 -8.91
CA CYS A 268 7.07 -17.66 -8.76
C CYS A 268 7.58 -17.01 -7.46
N GLN A 269 8.29 -15.89 -7.59
CA GLN A 269 8.71 -15.09 -6.43
C GLN A 269 7.88 -13.81 -6.31
N PRO A 270 7.23 -13.57 -5.17
CA PRO A 270 6.61 -12.28 -4.89
C PRO A 270 7.67 -11.18 -4.84
N MET A 271 7.59 -10.21 -5.76
CA MET A 271 8.54 -9.08 -5.84
C MET A 271 8.67 -8.28 -4.55
N ALA A 272 7.56 -8.11 -3.82
CA ALA A 272 7.58 -7.43 -2.52
C ALA A 272 8.42 -8.21 -1.50
N LYS A 273 8.31 -9.55 -1.47
CA LYS A 273 9.16 -10.38 -0.61
C LYS A 273 10.62 -10.28 -1.04
N PHE A 274 10.92 -10.46 -2.32
CA PHE A 274 12.28 -10.34 -2.85
C PHE A 274 12.93 -9.00 -2.49
N SER A 275 12.20 -7.90 -2.70
CA SER A 275 12.71 -6.54 -2.39
C SER A 275 12.97 -6.35 -0.90
N ARG A 276 12.11 -6.90 -0.03
CA ARG A 276 12.27 -6.80 1.43
C ARG A 276 13.39 -7.69 1.96
N ASP A 277 13.54 -8.90 1.42
CA ASP A 277 14.63 -9.82 1.75
C ASP A 277 15.98 -9.16 1.39
N LEU A 278 16.08 -8.52 0.22
CA LEU A 278 17.27 -7.76 -0.19
C LEU A 278 17.63 -6.62 0.78
N LEU A 279 16.61 -6.01 1.38
CA LEU A 279 16.77 -4.90 2.34
C LEU A 279 16.84 -5.38 3.80
N SER A 280 16.79 -6.68 4.07
CA SER A 280 16.75 -7.25 5.42
C SER A 280 15.64 -6.67 6.32
N ILE A 281 14.49 -6.33 5.74
CA ILE A 281 13.35 -5.76 6.48
C ILE A 281 12.52 -6.92 7.08
N PRO A 282 12.36 -7.02 8.41
CA PRO A 282 11.58 -8.08 9.03
C PRO A 282 10.10 -7.90 8.68
N THR A 283 9.53 -8.84 7.93
CA THR A 283 8.10 -8.83 7.57
C THR A 283 7.49 -10.21 7.71
N PRO A 284 6.16 -10.31 7.90
CA PRO A 284 5.47 -11.59 7.93
C PRO A 284 5.74 -12.43 6.69
N ASP A 285 5.79 -13.74 6.88
CA ASP A 285 5.99 -14.68 5.79
C ASP A 285 4.90 -14.53 4.73
N THR A 286 5.31 -14.73 3.48
CA THR A 286 4.37 -14.70 2.38
C THR A 286 3.67 -16.06 2.29
N PRO A 287 2.33 -16.11 2.14
CA PRO A 287 1.61 -17.39 2.07
C PRO A 287 2.17 -18.29 0.98
N GLU A 288 2.30 -19.59 1.27
CA GLU A 288 2.87 -20.57 0.33
C GLU A 288 2.16 -20.58 -1.03
N SER A 289 0.85 -20.31 -1.05
CA SER A 289 0.06 -20.20 -2.28
C SER A 289 0.58 -19.12 -3.24
N HIS A 290 1.29 -18.10 -2.76
CA HIS A 290 1.85 -17.03 -3.59
C HIS A 290 3.05 -17.48 -4.42
N HIS A 291 3.66 -18.62 -4.08
CA HIS A 291 4.75 -19.24 -4.82
C HIS A 291 4.28 -20.20 -5.92
N ARG A 292 2.97 -20.43 -6.04
CA ARG A 292 2.40 -21.29 -7.09
C ARG A 292 2.67 -20.70 -8.47
N PHE A 293 3.36 -21.48 -9.30
CA PHE A 293 3.77 -21.07 -10.64
C PHE A 293 2.65 -21.20 -11.68
N ALA A 294 1.97 -22.34 -11.72
CA ALA A 294 0.79 -22.57 -12.53
C ALA A 294 -0.24 -23.37 -11.72
N HIS A 295 -1.51 -22.98 -11.79
CA HIS A 295 -2.56 -23.64 -11.03
C HIS A 295 -3.92 -23.47 -11.67
N THR A 296 -4.68 -24.56 -11.72
CA THR A 296 -6.03 -24.59 -12.26
C THR A 296 -7.04 -24.80 -11.14
N PRO A 297 -8.14 -24.01 -11.07
CA PRO A 297 -9.21 -24.27 -10.13
C PRO A 297 -9.79 -25.69 -10.30
N LYS A 298 -10.25 -26.27 -9.18
CA LYS A 298 -11.04 -27.50 -9.21
C LYS A 298 -12.44 -27.23 -9.80
N ASN A 299 -13.06 -28.26 -10.36
CA ASN A 299 -14.45 -28.27 -10.84
C ASN A 299 -14.77 -27.24 -11.95
N LEU A 300 -13.88 -27.11 -12.93
CA LEU A 300 -14.16 -26.28 -14.11
C LEU A 300 -15.02 -27.02 -15.11
N SER A 301 -16.07 -26.35 -15.60
CA SER A 301 -16.93 -26.85 -16.67
C SER A 301 -16.76 -25.96 -17.91
N VAL A 302 -16.88 -26.57 -19.08
CA VAL A 302 -16.93 -25.84 -20.35
C VAL A 302 -18.30 -25.15 -20.50
N ASN A 303 -19.36 -25.78 -20.00
CA ASN A 303 -20.75 -25.33 -20.16
C ASN A 303 -21.19 -24.32 -19.08
N SER A 304 -20.45 -24.20 -17.98
CA SER A 304 -20.73 -23.27 -16.89
C SER A 304 -19.48 -22.45 -16.57
N PRO A 305 -19.33 -21.25 -17.17
CA PRO A 305 -18.18 -20.39 -16.93
C PRO A 305 -18.08 -19.98 -15.45
N LYS A 306 -16.87 -20.00 -14.90
CA LYS A 306 -16.58 -19.49 -13.56
C LYS A 306 -16.20 -18.02 -13.63
N SER A 307 -17.03 -17.13 -13.07
CA SER A 307 -16.70 -15.71 -12.90
C SER A 307 -15.59 -15.52 -11.87
N ILE A 308 -14.53 -14.81 -12.25
CA ILE A 308 -13.36 -14.55 -11.42
C ILE A 308 -12.86 -13.12 -11.61
N VAL A 309 -12.14 -12.62 -10.61
CA VAL A 309 -11.36 -11.39 -10.74
C VAL A 309 -9.89 -11.77 -10.88
N ILE A 310 -9.27 -11.32 -11.96
CA ILE A 310 -7.88 -11.63 -12.27
C ILE A 310 -7.03 -10.37 -12.22
N LYS A 311 -5.76 -10.54 -11.87
CA LYS A 311 -4.70 -9.59 -12.17
C LYS A 311 -3.96 -10.12 -13.39
N VAL A 312 -3.72 -9.24 -14.35
CA VAL A 312 -2.88 -9.47 -15.53
C VAL A 312 -1.63 -8.62 -15.38
N GLN A 313 -0.47 -9.23 -15.53
CA GLN A 313 0.83 -8.58 -15.43
C GLN A 313 1.62 -8.81 -16.71
N VAL A 314 2.04 -7.72 -17.35
CA VAL A 314 2.94 -7.77 -18.50
C VAL A 314 4.39 -7.97 -18.03
N PRO A 315 5.28 -8.48 -18.90
CA PRO A 315 6.72 -8.48 -18.62
C PRO A 315 7.22 -7.05 -18.36
N PHE A 316 7.99 -6.87 -17.28
CA PHE A 316 8.65 -5.61 -16.95
C PHE A 316 10.01 -5.90 -16.32
N ASP A 317 10.92 -4.92 -16.39
CA ASP A 317 12.23 -5.04 -15.76
C ASP A 317 12.12 -4.75 -14.26
N ALA A 318 12.42 -5.78 -13.47
CA ALA A 318 12.39 -5.73 -12.02
C ALA A 318 13.39 -4.72 -11.43
N PHE A 319 14.49 -4.41 -12.13
CA PHE A 319 15.51 -3.48 -11.65
C PHE A 319 15.14 -2.02 -11.92
N SER A 320 14.80 -1.69 -13.16
CA SER A 320 14.44 -0.30 -13.53
C SER A 320 13.03 0.11 -13.11
N SER A 321 12.18 -0.79 -12.61
CA SER A 321 10.75 -0.53 -12.36
C SER A 321 10.02 0.02 -13.59
N ARG A 322 10.54 -0.18 -14.81
CA ARG A 322 9.92 0.29 -16.04
C ARG A 322 9.43 -0.90 -16.83
N PRO A 323 8.27 -0.80 -17.50
CA PRO A 323 7.96 -1.71 -18.59
C PRO A 323 9.15 -1.71 -19.56
N LEU A 324 9.57 -2.88 -20.04
CA LEU A 324 10.67 -2.99 -20.99
C LEU A 324 10.33 -2.16 -22.24
N ALA A 325 10.89 -0.95 -22.31
CA ALA A 325 10.76 -0.09 -23.47
C ALA A 325 11.69 -0.68 -24.55
N ASN A 326 11.09 -1.17 -25.62
CA ASN A 326 11.77 -1.62 -26.84
C ASN A 326 12.52 -2.96 -26.79
N VAL A 327 12.32 -3.80 -25.76
CA VAL A 327 12.81 -5.20 -25.78
C VAL A 327 11.62 -6.14 -25.86
N ARG A 328 11.34 -6.60 -27.10
CA ARG A 328 10.36 -7.64 -27.52
C ARG A 328 9.07 -7.72 -26.70
N LEU A 329 7.95 -7.32 -27.32
CA LEU A 329 6.56 -7.54 -26.86
C LEU A 329 6.18 -9.04 -26.73
N ASP A 330 7.16 -9.94 -26.69
CA ASP A 330 7.01 -11.38 -26.91
C ASP A 330 7.12 -12.21 -25.63
N GLY A 331 7.16 -11.58 -24.45
CA GLY A 331 7.17 -12.29 -23.17
C GLY A 331 5.76 -12.70 -22.72
N ASP A 332 5.66 -13.76 -21.94
CA ASP A 332 4.36 -14.25 -21.46
C ASP A 332 3.70 -13.29 -20.46
N LEU A 333 2.37 -13.11 -20.56
CA LEU A 333 1.62 -12.42 -19.51
C LEU A 333 1.41 -13.37 -18.34
N LEU A 334 1.58 -12.88 -17.12
CA LEU A 334 1.21 -13.62 -15.92
C LEU A 334 -0.21 -13.25 -15.49
N VAL A 335 -1.08 -14.24 -15.32
CA VAL A 335 -2.48 -14.05 -14.94
C VAL A 335 -2.82 -14.87 -13.71
N TYR A 336 -3.41 -14.23 -12.69
CA TYR A 336 -3.79 -14.93 -11.48
C TYR A 336 -4.91 -14.28 -10.67
N THR A 337 -5.55 -15.05 -9.79
CA THR A 337 -6.51 -14.58 -8.79
C THR A 337 -5.83 -14.23 -7.46
N LYS A 338 -6.52 -13.46 -6.59
CA LYS A 338 -6.08 -13.13 -5.23
C LYS A 338 -5.50 -14.34 -4.48
N LYS A 339 -6.30 -15.40 -4.34
CA LYS A 339 -5.91 -16.60 -3.57
C LYS A 339 -4.92 -17.52 -4.28
N ARG A 340 -4.49 -17.19 -5.51
CA ARG A 340 -3.69 -18.08 -6.37
C ARG A 340 -4.32 -19.48 -6.53
N ASP A 341 -5.65 -19.53 -6.54
CA ASP A 341 -6.43 -20.71 -6.93
C ASP A 341 -6.60 -20.82 -8.45
N PHE A 342 -6.21 -19.77 -9.18
CA PHE A 342 -5.98 -19.76 -10.62
C PHE A 342 -4.69 -18.99 -10.90
N VAL A 343 -3.74 -19.63 -11.60
CA VAL A 343 -2.49 -19.03 -12.08
C VAL A 343 -2.17 -19.64 -13.44
N CYS A 344 -1.97 -18.81 -14.45
CA CYS A 344 -1.54 -19.25 -15.78
C CYS A 344 -0.64 -18.19 -16.43
N THR A 345 0.02 -18.58 -17.50
CA THR A 345 0.62 -17.64 -18.43
C THR A 345 -0.21 -17.53 -19.71
N ILE A 346 -0.12 -16.40 -20.39
CA ILE A 346 -0.72 -16.20 -21.71
C ILE A 346 0.42 -15.94 -22.69
N ARG A 347 0.52 -16.77 -23.71
CA ARG A 347 1.56 -16.68 -24.74
C ARG A 347 1.01 -15.95 -25.95
N ARG A 348 1.80 -15.04 -26.50
CA ARG A 348 1.41 -14.28 -27.70
C ARG A 348 1.12 -15.19 -28.89
N GLY A 349 1.90 -16.26 -29.07
CA GLY A 349 1.75 -17.19 -30.19
C GLY A 349 0.43 -17.98 -30.23
N ASP A 350 -0.28 -18.11 -29.10
CA ASP A 350 -1.54 -18.85 -29.04
C ASP A 350 -2.73 -18.02 -29.58
N ALA A 351 -2.71 -16.70 -29.36
CA ALA A 351 -3.74 -15.78 -29.83
C ALA A 351 -3.18 -14.34 -29.93
N PRO A 352 -2.46 -14.00 -31.01
CA PRO A 352 -1.67 -12.76 -31.09
C PRO A 352 -2.49 -11.47 -30.93
N GLU A 353 -3.60 -11.35 -31.63
CA GLU A 353 -4.44 -10.15 -31.61
C GLU A 353 -5.07 -9.90 -30.23
N GLU A 354 -5.58 -10.96 -29.60
CA GLU A 354 -6.20 -10.89 -28.27
C GLU A 354 -5.17 -10.60 -27.19
N TYR A 355 -3.98 -11.21 -27.30
CA TYR A 355 -2.82 -10.91 -26.45
C TYR A 355 -2.41 -9.44 -26.58
N ASP A 356 -2.23 -8.94 -27.80
CA ASP A 356 -1.74 -7.58 -28.06
C ASP A 356 -2.75 -6.55 -27.52
N ARG A 357 -4.05 -6.83 -27.69
CA ARG A 357 -5.13 -5.99 -27.20
C ARG A 357 -5.14 -5.88 -25.66
N ILE A 358 -5.03 -6.99 -24.92
CA ILE A 358 -4.99 -6.92 -23.45
C ILE A 358 -3.67 -6.34 -22.94
N SER A 359 -2.54 -6.67 -23.57
CA SER A 359 -1.23 -6.10 -23.25
C SER A 359 -1.24 -4.58 -23.38
N GLN A 360 -1.83 -4.06 -24.47
CA GLN A 360 -1.96 -2.62 -24.68
C GLN A 360 -2.85 -1.96 -23.61
N VAL A 361 -3.95 -2.60 -23.22
CA VAL A 361 -4.82 -2.08 -22.15
C VAL A 361 -4.07 -2.04 -20.81
N VAL A 362 -3.31 -3.08 -20.46
CA VAL A 362 -2.48 -3.09 -19.25
C VAL A 362 -1.43 -1.98 -19.29
N ARG A 363 -0.76 -1.78 -20.42
CA ARG A 363 0.30 -0.77 -20.58
C ARG A 363 -0.22 0.67 -20.52
N THR A 364 -1.43 0.91 -21.00
CA THR A 364 -2.02 2.26 -21.08
C THR A 364 -2.88 2.63 -19.88
N LYS A 365 -3.60 1.66 -19.29
CA LYS A 365 -4.59 1.91 -18.22
C LYS A 365 -4.23 1.22 -16.89
N GLY A 366 -3.22 0.35 -16.89
CA GLY A 366 -2.73 -0.33 -15.70
C GLY A 366 -1.76 0.52 -14.87
N VAL A 367 -1.53 0.09 -13.63
CA VAL A 367 -0.59 0.77 -12.74
C VAL A 367 0.81 0.68 -13.32
N GLY A 368 1.42 1.85 -13.55
CA GLY A 368 2.76 1.98 -14.12
C GLY A 368 2.95 1.25 -15.45
N GLY A 369 1.86 0.98 -16.18
CA GLY A 369 1.87 0.20 -17.41
C GLY A 369 2.28 -1.27 -17.25
N ALA A 370 2.28 -1.82 -16.04
CA ALA A 370 2.80 -3.16 -15.75
C ALA A 370 1.72 -4.16 -15.29
N LYS A 371 0.68 -3.70 -14.60
CA LYS A 371 -0.35 -4.55 -14.00
C LYS A 371 -1.74 -3.91 -14.03
N ALA A 372 -2.76 -4.70 -14.35
CA ALA A 372 -4.16 -4.28 -14.30
C ALA A 372 -5.08 -5.42 -13.82
N TYR A 373 -6.30 -5.07 -13.42
CA TYR A 373 -7.27 -5.97 -12.81
C TYR A 373 -8.54 -6.01 -13.65
N PHE A 374 -9.11 -7.19 -13.83
CA PHE A 374 -10.23 -7.40 -14.74
C PHE A 374 -11.25 -8.39 -14.19
N ALA A 375 -12.50 -8.19 -14.57
CA ALA A 375 -13.52 -9.23 -14.49
C ALA A 375 -13.31 -10.21 -15.65
N ALA A 376 -13.35 -11.51 -15.35
CA ALA A 376 -13.13 -12.55 -16.33
C ALA A 376 -14.03 -13.77 -16.10
N GLU A 377 -14.28 -14.51 -17.17
CA GLU A 377 -14.96 -15.80 -17.16
C GLU A 377 -13.99 -16.88 -17.62
N LEU A 378 -13.76 -17.87 -16.75
CA LEU A 378 -12.96 -19.05 -17.08
C LEU A 378 -13.89 -20.18 -17.54
N ARG A 379 -13.73 -20.62 -18.79
CA ARG A 379 -14.47 -21.74 -19.41
C ARG A 379 -13.54 -22.93 -19.55
N GLY A 380 -13.77 -23.96 -18.74
CA GLY A 380 -12.86 -25.10 -18.68
C GLY A 380 -11.41 -24.65 -18.40
N LYS A 381 -10.44 -25.37 -18.99
CA LYS A 381 -9.01 -25.03 -18.91
C LYS A 381 -8.50 -24.28 -20.15
N THR A 382 -9.35 -24.04 -21.13
CA THR A 382 -8.91 -23.70 -22.49
C THR A 382 -9.26 -22.29 -22.92
N ALA A 383 -10.22 -21.63 -22.26
CA ALA A 383 -10.64 -20.28 -22.62
C ALA A 383 -10.85 -19.39 -21.40
N LEU A 384 -10.21 -18.23 -21.44
CA LEU A 384 -10.35 -17.16 -20.45
C LEU A 384 -10.89 -15.91 -21.16
N SER A 385 -12.15 -15.58 -20.93
CA SER A 385 -12.78 -14.38 -21.49
C SER A 385 -12.57 -13.22 -20.52
N VAL A 386 -11.87 -12.16 -20.93
CA VAL A 386 -11.52 -11.03 -20.07
C VAL A 386 -12.19 -9.76 -20.59
N LYS A 387 -12.91 -9.04 -19.74
CA LYS A 387 -13.53 -7.77 -20.12
C LYS A 387 -12.51 -6.63 -20.04
N VAL A 388 -12.02 -6.17 -21.20
CA VAL A 388 -10.88 -5.23 -21.30
C VAL A 388 -11.30 -3.76 -21.39
N THR A 389 -12.58 -3.45 -21.63
CA THR A 389 -13.07 -2.05 -21.65
C THR A 389 -13.23 -1.47 -20.25
N GLU A 390 -13.46 -2.31 -19.24
CA GLU A 390 -13.60 -1.94 -17.83
C GLU A 390 -12.44 -2.49 -17.01
N VAL A 391 -11.38 -1.69 -16.88
CA VAL A 391 -10.30 -1.97 -15.92
C VAL A 391 -10.83 -1.72 -14.51
N LEU A 392 -10.71 -2.71 -13.64
CA LEU A 392 -11.13 -2.60 -12.25
C LEU A 392 -10.15 -1.75 -11.46
N ALA A 393 -10.64 -1.18 -10.35
CA ALA A 393 -9.77 -0.64 -9.33
C ALA A 393 -8.77 -1.69 -8.83
N GLU A 394 -7.60 -1.26 -8.39
CA GLU A 394 -6.54 -2.14 -7.95
C GLU A 394 -6.99 -2.91 -6.71
N GLN A 395 -6.88 -4.23 -6.80
CA GLN A 395 -7.33 -5.10 -5.74
C GLN A 395 -6.14 -5.45 -4.81
N PRO A 396 -6.35 -5.47 -3.48
CA PRO A 396 -5.32 -5.86 -2.49
C PRO A 396 -5.17 -7.39 -2.50
N PHE A 397 -4.50 -7.91 -3.54
CA PHE A 397 -4.36 -9.34 -3.88
C PHE A 397 -3.30 -10.11 -3.11
#